data_AF-A0A248K082-F1
#
_entry.id   AF-A0A248K082-F1
#
_cell.length_a   1.000
_cell.length_b   1.000
_cell.length_c   1.000
_cell.angle_alpha   90.00
_cell.angle_beta   90.00
_cell.angle_gamma   90.00
#
_symmetry.space_group_name_H-M   'P 1'
#
loop_
_entity.id
_entity.type
_entity.pdbx_description
1 polymer ?
#
loop_
_entity_poly.entity_id
_entity_poly.type
_entity_poly.pdbx_seq_one_letter_code
_entity_poly.pdbx_strand_id
1 'polypeptide(L)'
;MAEGQARNTGLSGKDVTRAGNKAYKAAMVEFQDEYWEKVSLDAGLTRTGPRRKRLSRGDWQREKASATRLARARRDAEALADRQAALEARTQVLEERESALDQQVIQMQAWTASREEALDTGCVAVKYALEALADQLPAEVADNIKRFLNQAEGIVAAAAVINAMSLRRAEATCASDNAAYSGLEMDRRSSFNSLPGQT
;
A
#
# COMPACT_ATOMS: atom_id res chain seq x y z
N MET A 1 16.10 19.86 48.86
CA MET A 1 15.40 21.04 49.42
C MET A 1 14.48 20.73 50.62
N ALA A 2 14.11 19.47 50.90
CA ALA A 2 13.09 19.16 51.93
C ALA A 2 13.56 19.20 53.40
N GLU A 3 14.83 18.93 53.69
CA GLU A 3 15.31 18.88 55.10
C GLU A 3 15.59 20.26 55.71
N GLY A 4 15.92 21.26 54.87
CA GLY A 4 16.21 22.62 55.33
C GLY A 4 14.97 23.40 55.80
N GLN A 5 13.78 23.09 55.25
CA GLN A 5 12.55 23.82 55.54
C GLN A 5 11.79 23.28 56.78
N ALA A 6 11.99 22.00 57.14
CA ALA A 6 11.27 21.35 58.23
C ALA A 6 11.82 21.64 59.64
N ARG A 7 13.03 22.21 59.77
CA ARG A 7 13.56 22.65 61.07
C ARG A 7 12.92 23.95 61.57
N ASN A 8 12.24 24.69 60.69
CA ASN A 8 11.64 26.00 60.99
C ASN A 8 10.18 25.91 61.48
N THR A 9 9.60 24.71 61.59
CA THR A 9 8.18 24.47 61.91
C THR A 9 7.92 23.94 63.32
N GLY A 10 8.94 23.95 64.20
CA GLY A 10 8.79 23.52 65.61
C GLY A 10 8.63 22.01 65.82
N LEU A 11 8.79 21.19 64.78
CA LEU A 11 8.76 19.73 64.86
C LEU A 11 10.02 19.20 65.53
N SER A 12 9.87 18.16 66.36
CA SER A 12 11.00 17.42 66.95
C SER A 12 11.93 16.93 65.83
N GLY A 13 13.26 17.01 66.05
CA GLY A 13 14.25 16.56 65.07
C GLY A 13 14.06 15.11 64.59
N LYS A 14 13.44 14.25 65.43
CA LYS A 14 13.08 12.87 65.04
C LYS A 14 11.96 12.82 64.00
N ASP A 15 10.99 13.73 64.06
CA ASP A 15 9.85 13.77 63.14
C ASP A 15 10.27 14.32 61.77
N VAL A 16 11.19 15.29 61.75
CA VAL A 16 11.82 15.79 60.52
C VAL A 16 12.56 14.66 59.79
N THR A 17 13.41 13.91 60.49
CA THR A 17 14.14 12.78 59.90
C THR A 17 13.18 11.68 59.41
N ARG A 18 12.08 11.42 60.13
CA ARG A 18 11.06 10.46 59.71
C ARG A 18 10.36 10.92 58.42
N ALA A 19 10.02 12.19 58.31
CA ALA A 19 9.42 12.78 57.12
C ALA A 19 10.37 12.74 55.92
N GLY A 20 11.64 13.10 56.11
CA GLY A 20 12.68 13.00 55.07
C GLY A 20 12.86 11.57 54.56
N ASN A 21 12.97 10.60 55.47
CA ASN A 21 13.07 9.18 55.11
C ASN A 21 11.83 8.67 54.36
N LYS A 22 10.64 9.17 54.68
CA LYS A 22 9.40 8.81 53.97
C LYS A 22 9.42 9.38 52.55
N ALA A 23 9.77 10.65 52.39
CA ALA A 23 9.87 11.30 51.09
C ALA A 23 10.91 10.62 50.18
N TYR A 24 12.08 10.29 50.73
CA TYR A 24 13.12 9.57 49.99
C TYR A 24 12.64 8.19 49.52
N LYS A 25 11.99 7.42 50.40
CA LYS A 25 11.45 6.09 50.03
C LYS A 25 10.40 6.18 48.94
N ALA A 26 9.54 7.21 48.97
CA ALA A 26 8.54 7.42 47.93
C ALA A 26 9.21 7.70 46.57
N ALA A 27 10.14 8.66 46.53
CA ALA A 27 10.89 8.98 45.32
C ALA A 27 11.66 7.77 44.76
N MET A 28 12.24 6.93 45.62
CA MET A 28 12.93 5.71 45.20
C MET A 28 11.99 4.63 44.66
N VAL A 29 10.73 4.60 45.08
CA VAL A 29 9.73 3.67 44.51
C VAL A 29 9.35 4.14 43.11
N GLU A 30 9.06 5.43 42.94
CA GLU A 30 8.72 6.04 41.65
C GLU A 30 9.84 5.84 40.62
N PHE A 31 11.10 6.10 41.00
CA PHE A 31 12.25 5.83 40.15
C PHE A 31 12.32 4.36 39.69
N GLN A 32 12.06 3.42 40.60
CA GLN A 32 12.05 2.00 40.25
C GLN A 32 10.87 1.61 39.37
N ASP A 33 9.73 2.29 39.48
CA ASP A 33 8.56 2.07 38.63
C ASP A 33 8.86 2.53 37.21
N GLU A 34 9.42 3.73 37.04
CA GLU A 34 9.85 4.24 35.74
C GLU A 34 10.91 3.35 35.08
N TYR A 35 11.92 2.92 35.84
CA TYR A 35 12.94 2.01 35.32
C TYR A 35 12.35 0.66 34.91
N TRP A 36 11.39 0.17 35.69
CA TRP A 36 10.74 -1.08 35.37
C TRP A 36 9.95 -0.98 34.07
N GLU A 37 9.16 0.07 33.91
CA GLU A 37 8.33 0.31 32.73
C GLU A 37 9.18 0.49 31.46
N LYS A 38 10.25 1.29 31.52
CA LYS A 38 11.05 1.65 30.33
C LYS A 38 12.04 0.59 29.88
N VAL A 39 12.46 -0.31 30.77
CA VAL A 39 13.58 -1.24 30.49
C VAL A 39 13.22 -2.67 30.86
N SER A 40 12.75 -2.86 32.10
CA SER A 40 12.58 -4.20 32.65
C SER A 40 11.38 -4.93 32.03
N LEU A 41 10.33 -4.19 31.64
CA LEU A 41 9.14 -4.73 30.99
C LEU A 41 9.50 -5.40 29.66
N ASP A 42 10.33 -4.75 28.83
CA ASP A 42 10.78 -5.30 27.54
C ASP A 42 11.71 -6.49 27.69
N ALA A 43 12.49 -6.50 28.77
CA ALA A 43 13.30 -7.64 29.17
C ALA A 43 12.48 -8.80 29.76
N GLY A 44 11.17 -8.63 29.98
CA GLY A 44 10.31 -9.66 30.58
C GLY A 44 10.59 -9.90 32.07
N LEU A 45 11.12 -8.88 32.76
CA LEU A 45 11.40 -8.92 34.19
C LEU A 45 10.18 -8.43 34.97
N THR A 46 9.92 -9.09 36.09
CA THR A 46 8.86 -8.71 37.03
C THR A 46 9.31 -7.55 37.92
N ARG A 47 8.41 -6.58 38.20
CA ARG A 47 8.67 -5.43 39.09
C ARG A 47 9.09 -5.83 40.50
N THR A 48 8.51 -6.91 41.01
CA THR A 48 8.63 -7.30 42.41
C THR A 48 8.94 -8.78 42.52
N GLY A 49 9.97 -9.12 43.29
CA GLY A 49 10.38 -10.51 43.56
C GLY A 49 9.39 -11.29 44.44
N PRO A 50 9.57 -12.63 44.53
CA PRO A 50 8.63 -13.54 45.18
C PRO A 50 8.50 -13.28 46.68
N ARG A 51 9.59 -12.85 47.33
CA ARG A 51 9.61 -12.58 48.78
C ARG A 51 8.65 -11.46 49.18
N ARG A 52 8.52 -10.41 48.36
CA ARG A 52 7.64 -9.28 48.64
C ARG A 52 6.17 -9.65 48.43
N LYS A 53 5.87 -10.48 47.43
CA LYS A 53 4.51 -10.97 47.14
C LYS A 53 4.13 -12.23 47.94
N ARG A 54 5.04 -12.78 48.76
CA ARG A 54 4.88 -14.05 49.51
C ARG A 54 4.38 -15.20 48.64
N LEU A 55 4.86 -15.27 47.40
CA LEU A 55 4.42 -16.28 46.42
C LEU A 55 5.06 -17.63 46.67
N SER A 56 4.33 -18.71 46.39
CA SER A 56 4.92 -20.04 46.30
C SER A 56 5.88 -20.12 45.12
N ARG A 57 6.74 -21.14 45.12
CA ARG A 57 7.65 -21.39 43.99
C ARG A 57 6.90 -21.56 42.67
N GLY A 58 5.75 -22.24 42.68
CA GLY A 58 4.93 -22.46 41.48
C GLY A 58 4.33 -21.16 40.95
N ASP A 59 3.76 -20.34 41.83
CA ASP A 59 3.16 -19.06 41.45
C ASP A 59 4.21 -18.09 40.92
N TRP A 60 5.41 -18.10 41.51
CA TRP A 60 6.53 -17.30 41.03
C TRP A 60 7.00 -17.68 39.62
N GLN A 61 7.00 -18.97 39.28
CA GLN A 61 7.32 -19.39 37.91
C GLN A 61 6.25 -18.93 36.92
N ARG A 62 4.96 -18.99 37.29
CA ARG A 62 3.86 -18.49 36.46
C ARG A 62 3.95 -16.98 36.23
N GLU A 63 4.29 -16.21 37.27
CA GLU A 63 4.48 -14.76 37.18
C GLU A 63 5.60 -14.41 36.20
N LYS A 64 6.76 -15.08 36.31
CA LYS A 64 7.88 -14.87 35.37
C LYS A 64 7.48 -15.23 33.95
N ALA A 65 6.80 -16.36 33.75
CA ALA A 65 6.32 -16.75 32.43
C ALA A 65 5.34 -15.71 31.86
N SER A 66 4.46 -15.14 32.68
CA SER A 66 3.55 -14.06 32.30
C SER A 66 4.33 -12.80 31.87
N ALA A 67 5.34 -12.39 32.63
CA ALA A 67 6.18 -11.25 32.30
C ALA A 67 6.95 -11.45 30.98
N THR A 68 7.51 -12.64 30.75
CA THR A 68 8.15 -12.97 29.46
C THR A 68 7.16 -12.95 28.30
N ARG A 69 5.93 -13.47 28.49
CA ARG A 69 4.87 -13.44 27.47
C ARG A 69 4.45 -12.01 27.14
N LEU A 70 4.29 -11.16 28.15
CA LEU A 70 3.96 -9.75 27.96
C LEU A 70 5.04 -9.01 27.15
N ALA A 71 6.30 -9.22 27.52
CA ALA A 71 7.45 -8.64 26.81
C ALA A 71 7.49 -9.06 25.33
N ARG A 72 7.22 -10.33 25.05
CA ARG A 72 7.14 -10.84 23.68
C ARG A 72 5.96 -10.20 22.93
N ALA A 73 4.78 -10.16 23.53
CA ALA A 73 3.60 -9.55 22.91
C ALA A 73 3.82 -8.07 22.57
N ARG A 74 4.53 -7.33 23.43
CA ARG A 74 4.88 -5.92 23.17
C ARG A 74 5.82 -5.78 21.97
N ARG A 75 6.89 -6.58 21.91
CA ARG A 75 7.81 -6.62 20.77
C ARG A 75 7.12 -7.01 19.46
N ASP A 76 6.24 -8.01 19.53
CA ASP A 76 5.47 -8.44 18.36
C ASP A 76 4.51 -7.32 17.90
N ALA A 77 3.88 -6.60 18.83
CA ALA A 77 3.01 -5.47 18.52
C ALA A 77 3.78 -4.28 17.89
N GLU A 78 4.96 -3.95 18.41
CA GLU A 78 5.85 -2.93 17.83
C GLU A 78 6.26 -3.32 16.40
N ALA A 79 6.70 -4.56 16.19
CA ALA A 79 7.07 -5.05 14.87
C ALA A 79 5.90 -5.05 13.87
N LEU A 80 4.68 -5.30 14.33
CA LEU A 80 3.48 -5.20 13.51
C LEU A 80 3.17 -3.75 13.12
N ALA A 81 3.31 -2.81 14.06
CA ALA A 81 3.11 -1.38 13.79
C ALA A 81 4.14 -0.87 12.77
N ASP A 82 5.42 -1.24 12.91
CA ASP A 82 6.47 -0.90 11.95
C ASP A 82 6.16 -1.47 10.55
N ARG A 83 5.68 -2.72 10.51
CA ARG A 83 5.29 -3.37 9.25
C ARG A 83 4.09 -2.68 8.60
N GLN A 84 3.12 -2.24 9.38
CA GLN A 84 1.97 -1.48 8.90
C GLN A 84 2.42 -0.15 8.28
N ALA A 85 3.24 0.62 8.99
CA ALA A 85 3.79 1.87 8.48
C ALA A 85 4.58 1.67 7.18
N ALA A 86 5.36 0.60 7.07
CA ALA A 86 6.08 0.26 5.85
C ALA A 86 5.15 -0.12 4.68
N LEU A 87 4.03 -0.79 4.95
CA LEU A 87 3.03 -1.12 3.94
C LEU A 87 2.30 0.13 3.46
N GLU A 88 1.90 1.01 4.37
CA GLU A 88 1.24 2.28 4.04
C GLU A 88 2.14 3.20 3.19
N ALA A 89 3.43 3.27 3.52
CA ALA A 89 4.39 4.00 2.68
C ALA A 89 4.51 3.37 1.27
N ARG A 90 4.48 2.03 1.18
CA ARG A 90 4.54 1.34 -0.11
C ARG A 90 3.28 1.55 -0.94
N THR A 91 2.10 1.59 -0.32
CA THR A 91 0.85 1.83 -1.05
C THR A 91 0.79 3.25 -1.60
N GLN A 92 1.25 4.25 -0.85
CA GLN A 92 1.35 5.63 -1.33
C GLN A 92 2.22 5.74 -2.59
N VAL A 93 3.39 5.10 -2.60
CA VAL A 93 4.27 5.07 -3.78
C VAL A 93 3.61 4.41 -4.99
N LEU A 94 2.80 3.37 -4.77
CA LEU A 94 2.08 2.69 -5.85
C LEU A 94 0.97 3.58 -6.41
N GLU A 95 0.21 4.27 -5.56
CA GLU A 95 -0.83 5.21 -5.96
C GLU A 95 -0.25 6.39 -6.78
N GLU A 96 0.88 6.95 -6.33
CA GLU A 96 1.60 7.98 -7.09
C GLU A 96 2.01 7.46 -8.47
N ARG A 97 2.56 6.23 -8.54
CA ARG A 97 2.96 5.62 -9.81
C ARG A 97 1.77 5.34 -10.73
N GLU A 98 0.66 4.88 -10.18
CA GLU A 98 -0.59 4.64 -10.91
C GLU A 98 -1.11 5.94 -11.52
N SER A 99 -1.20 7.00 -10.72
CA SER A 99 -1.62 8.32 -11.22
C SER A 99 -0.70 8.88 -12.30
N ALA A 100 0.61 8.63 -12.20
CA ALA A 100 1.57 9.03 -13.24
C ALA A 100 1.38 8.24 -14.53
N LEU A 101 1.07 6.94 -14.45
CA LEU A 101 0.75 6.12 -15.62
C LEU A 101 -0.56 6.58 -16.28
N ASP A 102 -1.59 6.90 -15.50
CA ASP A 102 -2.85 7.43 -16.03
C ASP A 102 -2.64 8.76 -16.76
N GLN A 103 -1.83 9.65 -16.20
CA GLN A 103 -1.45 10.89 -16.87
C GLN A 103 -0.70 10.63 -18.18
N GLN A 104 0.21 9.66 -18.22
CA GLN A 104 0.90 9.27 -19.45
C GLN A 104 -0.06 8.71 -20.49
N VAL A 105 -1.03 7.89 -20.10
CA VAL A 105 -2.07 7.36 -21.00
C VAL A 105 -2.91 8.49 -21.57
N ILE A 106 -3.36 9.44 -20.74
CA ILE A 106 -4.13 10.61 -21.20
C ILE A 106 -3.31 11.45 -22.17
N GLN A 107 -2.03 11.72 -21.87
CA GLN A 107 -1.15 12.45 -22.78
C GLN A 107 -0.95 11.72 -24.11
N MET A 108 -0.77 10.40 -24.07
CA MET A 108 -0.63 9.57 -25.26
C MET A 108 -1.91 9.62 -26.11
N GLN A 109 -3.08 9.48 -25.48
CA GLN A 109 -4.38 9.54 -26.15
C GLN A 109 -4.63 10.91 -26.78
N ALA A 110 -4.30 11.99 -26.08
CA ALA A 110 -4.40 13.34 -26.62
C ALA A 110 -3.45 13.53 -27.81
N TRP A 111 -2.22 13.00 -27.73
CA TRP A 111 -1.27 13.02 -28.83
C TRP A 111 -1.76 12.22 -30.04
N THR A 112 -2.32 11.02 -29.84
CA THR A 112 -2.88 10.23 -30.94
C THR A 112 -4.09 10.90 -31.57
N ALA A 113 -5.00 11.46 -30.76
CA ALA A 113 -6.19 12.14 -31.25
C ALA A 113 -5.83 13.39 -32.08
N SER A 114 -4.90 14.22 -31.60
CA SER A 114 -4.41 15.37 -32.37
C SER A 114 -3.76 14.96 -33.69
N ARG A 115 -3.05 13.82 -33.68
CA ARG A 115 -2.41 13.29 -34.89
C ARG A 115 -3.43 12.76 -35.89
N GLU A 116 -4.51 12.12 -35.42
CA GLU A 116 -5.62 11.70 -36.27
C GLU A 116 -6.35 12.90 -36.88
N GLU A 117 -6.68 13.92 -36.08
CA GLU A 117 -7.30 15.15 -36.58
C GLU A 117 -6.45 15.86 -37.65
N ALA A 118 -5.12 15.91 -37.44
CA ALA A 118 -4.19 16.48 -38.42
C ALA A 118 -4.15 15.66 -39.73
N LEU A 119 -4.22 14.33 -39.64
CA LEU A 119 -4.27 13.45 -40.82
C LEU A 119 -5.61 13.61 -41.56
N ASP A 120 -6.73 13.67 -40.86
CA ASP A 120 -8.05 13.87 -41.46
C ASP A 120 -8.13 15.21 -42.18
N THR A 121 -7.68 16.28 -41.52
CA THR A 121 -7.63 17.63 -42.11
C THR A 121 -6.73 17.65 -43.34
N GLY A 122 -5.57 16.98 -43.28
CA GLY A 122 -4.65 16.84 -44.40
C GLY A 122 -5.24 16.07 -45.59
N CYS A 123 -5.90 14.94 -45.33
CA CYS A 123 -6.58 14.15 -46.35
C CYS A 123 -7.69 14.94 -47.07
N VAL A 124 -8.49 15.69 -46.30
CA VAL A 124 -9.54 16.56 -46.84
C VAL A 124 -8.94 17.67 -47.70
N ALA A 125 -7.85 18.32 -47.24
CA ALA A 125 -7.15 19.35 -48.02
C ALA A 125 -6.58 18.81 -49.33
N VAL A 126 -5.96 17.63 -49.31
CA VAL A 126 -5.44 16.96 -50.52
C VAL A 126 -6.58 16.60 -51.48
N LYS A 127 -7.69 16.08 -50.96
CA LYS A 127 -8.88 15.76 -51.77
C LYS A 127 -9.40 17.00 -52.49
N TYR A 128 -9.62 18.10 -51.79
CA TYR A 128 -10.08 19.35 -52.40
C TYR A 128 -9.09 19.92 -53.42
N ALA A 129 -7.79 19.83 -53.16
CA ALA A 129 -6.76 20.27 -54.10
C ALA A 129 -6.76 19.41 -55.39
N LEU A 130 -6.94 18.09 -55.25
CA LEU A 130 -7.04 17.18 -56.40
C LEU A 130 -8.32 17.41 -57.20
N GLU A 131 -9.46 17.63 -56.54
CA GLU A 131 -10.73 17.97 -57.20
C GLU A 131 -10.62 19.28 -57.98
N ALA A 132 -10.06 20.34 -57.37
CA ALA A 132 -9.84 21.62 -58.04
C ALA A 132 -8.88 21.52 -59.24
N LEU A 133 -7.88 20.63 -59.17
CA LEU A 133 -6.99 20.36 -60.29
C LEU A 133 -7.70 19.56 -61.38
N ALA A 134 -8.54 18.58 -61.02
CA ALA A 134 -9.26 17.72 -61.97
C ALA A 134 -10.15 18.50 -62.96
N ASP A 135 -10.71 19.65 -62.55
CA ASP A 135 -11.48 20.55 -63.42
C ASP A 135 -10.64 21.21 -64.53
N GLN A 136 -9.31 21.22 -64.38
CA GLN A 136 -8.36 21.76 -65.36
C GLN A 136 -7.73 20.66 -66.25
N LEU A 137 -8.04 19.39 -66.01
CA LEU A 137 -7.45 18.25 -66.70
C LEU A 137 -8.37 17.68 -67.80
N PRO A 138 -7.80 17.13 -68.88
CA PRO A 138 -8.56 16.42 -69.91
C PRO A 138 -9.28 15.19 -69.32
N ALA A 139 -10.48 14.89 -69.84
CA ALA A 139 -11.44 13.93 -69.27
C ALA A 139 -10.87 12.54 -68.98
N GLU A 140 -9.95 12.03 -69.81
CA GLU A 140 -9.30 10.73 -69.58
C GLU A 140 -8.45 10.69 -68.30
N VAL A 141 -7.79 11.80 -67.95
CA VAL A 141 -6.94 11.86 -66.76
C VAL A 141 -7.80 12.01 -65.49
N ALA A 142 -8.90 12.76 -65.57
CA ALA A 142 -9.86 12.90 -64.48
C ALA A 142 -10.51 11.55 -64.11
N ASP A 143 -10.87 10.72 -65.09
CA ASP A 143 -11.46 9.39 -64.83
C ASP A 143 -10.48 8.40 -64.20
N ASN A 144 -9.20 8.46 -64.57
CA ASN A 144 -8.16 7.64 -63.94
C ASN A 144 -7.95 8.05 -62.48
N ILE A 145 -7.92 9.36 -62.17
CA ILE A 145 -7.81 9.86 -60.79
C ILE A 145 -9.00 9.39 -59.95
N LYS A 146 -10.24 9.49 -60.47
CA LYS A 146 -11.44 9.01 -59.77
C LYS A 146 -11.40 7.51 -59.47
N ARG A 147 -10.93 6.68 -60.41
CA ARG A 147 -10.77 5.23 -60.18
C ARG A 147 -9.75 4.93 -59.08
N PHE A 148 -8.61 5.64 -59.07
CA PHE A 148 -7.59 5.49 -58.04
C PHE A 148 -8.13 5.86 -56.64
N LEU A 149 -8.88 6.96 -56.53
CA LEU A 149 -9.49 7.38 -55.27
C LEU A 149 -10.49 6.34 -54.74
N ASN A 150 -11.36 5.82 -55.60
CA ASN A 150 -12.32 4.77 -55.21
C ASN A 150 -11.63 3.46 -54.79
N GLN A 151 -10.50 3.11 -55.42
CA GLN A 151 -9.72 1.94 -55.03
C GLN A 151 -9.04 2.13 -53.67
N ALA A 152 -8.55 3.34 -53.38
CA ALA A 152 -7.96 3.67 -52.09
C ALA A 152 -8.99 3.58 -50.94
N GLU A 153 -10.22 4.06 -51.16
CA GLU A 153 -11.33 3.92 -50.18
C GLU A 153 -11.63 2.44 -49.87
N GLY A 154 -11.61 1.57 -50.88
CA GLY A 154 -11.80 0.12 -50.69
C GLY A 154 -10.70 -0.54 -49.85
N ILE A 155 -9.44 -0.10 -49.98
CA ILE A 155 -8.31 -0.62 -49.18
C ILE A 155 -8.43 -0.19 -47.72
N VAL A 156 -8.81 1.06 -47.45
CA VAL A 156 -9.01 1.58 -46.08
C VAL A 156 -10.14 0.82 -45.38
N ALA A 157 -11.25 0.58 -46.09
CA ALA A 157 -12.36 -0.21 -45.56
C ALA A 157 -11.94 -1.66 -45.20
N ALA A 158 -11.12 -2.30 -46.04
CA ALA A 158 -10.59 -3.63 -45.76
C ALA A 158 -9.66 -3.66 -44.54
N ALA A 159 -8.81 -2.65 -44.37
CA ALA A 159 -7.93 -2.52 -43.21
C ALA A 159 -8.72 -2.35 -41.90
N ALA A 160 -9.82 -1.57 -41.91
CA ALA A 160 -10.70 -1.41 -40.76
C ALA A 160 -11.35 -2.75 -40.32
N VAL A 161 -11.77 -3.56 -41.29
CA VAL A 161 -12.33 -4.90 -41.04
C VAL A 161 -11.28 -5.84 -40.42
N ILE A 162 -10.04 -5.82 -40.93
CA ILE A 162 -8.94 -6.60 -40.35
C ILE A 162 -8.66 -6.18 -38.90
N ASN A 163 -8.63 -4.88 -38.62
CA ASN A 163 -8.36 -4.36 -37.28
C ASN A 163 -9.47 -4.71 -36.28
N ALA A 164 -10.74 -4.64 -36.71
CA ALA A 164 -11.89 -5.07 -35.93
C ALA A 164 -11.87 -6.59 -35.64
N MET A 165 -11.41 -7.41 -36.60
CA MET A 165 -11.23 -8.84 -36.39
C MET A 165 -10.10 -9.14 -35.38
N SER A 166 -8.99 -8.40 -35.41
CA SER A 166 -7.92 -8.57 -34.43
C SER A 166 -8.33 -8.16 -33.02
N LEU A 167 -9.11 -7.08 -32.86
CA LEU A 167 -9.63 -6.65 -31.55
C LEU A 167 -10.56 -7.71 -30.94
N ARG A 168 -11.52 -8.23 -31.72
CA ARG A 168 -12.41 -9.31 -31.27
C ARG A 168 -11.64 -10.58 -30.89
N ARG A 169 -10.53 -10.87 -31.59
CA ARG A 169 -9.67 -12.00 -31.27
C ARG A 169 -8.92 -11.79 -29.96
N ALA A 170 -8.40 -10.58 -29.73
CA ALA A 170 -7.73 -10.22 -28.48
C ALA A 170 -8.68 -10.32 -27.28
N GLU A 171 -9.90 -9.79 -27.41
CA GLU A 171 -10.98 -9.88 -26.41
C GLU A 171 -11.34 -11.33 -26.07
N ALA A 172 -11.42 -12.21 -27.09
CA ALA A 172 -11.70 -13.62 -26.88
C ALA A 172 -10.57 -14.33 -26.11
N THR A 173 -9.30 -14.01 -26.38
CA THR A 173 -8.15 -14.58 -25.64
C THR A 173 -8.07 -14.11 -24.20
N CYS A 174 -8.30 -12.82 -23.91
CA CYS A 174 -8.29 -12.37 -22.52
C CYS A 174 -9.53 -12.87 -21.73
N ALA A 175 -10.67 -13.08 -22.38
CA ALA A 175 -11.82 -13.77 -21.78
C ALA A 175 -11.50 -15.23 -21.44
N SER A 176 -10.76 -15.95 -22.29
CA SER A 176 -10.35 -17.34 -22.01
C SER A 176 -9.32 -17.42 -20.88
N ASP A 177 -8.37 -16.48 -20.82
CA ASP A 177 -7.33 -16.46 -19.79
C ASP A 177 -7.92 -16.13 -18.40
N ASN A 178 -8.94 -15.28 -18.34
CA ASN A 178 -9.66 -14.96 -17.10
C ASN A 178 -10.52 -16.15 -16.61
N ALA A 179 -11.12 -16.91 -17.54
CA ALA A 179 -11.81 -18.16 -17.24
C ALA A 179 -10.84 -19.25 -16.73
N ALA A 180 -9.62 -19.32 -17.27
CA ALA A 180 -8.58 -20.24 -16.80
C ALA A 180 -8.08 -19.88 -15.38
N TYR A 181 -7.91 -18.59 -15.08
CA TYR A 181 -7.49 -18.11 -13.76
C TYR A 181 -8.53 -18.39 -12.68
N SER A 182 -9.82 -18.15 -12.97
CA SER A 182 -10.91 -18.43 -12.05
C SER A 182 -11.11 -19.93 -11.78
N GLY A 183 -10.86 -20.79 -12.78
CA GLY A 183 -10.83 -22.25 -12.61
C GLY A 183 -9.70 -22.73 -11.71
N LEU A 184 -8.49 -22.18 -11.86
CA LEU A 184 -7.33 -22.49 -11.00
C LEU A 184 -7.52 -22.00 -9.55
N GLU A 185 -8.24 -20.90 -9.35
CA GLU A 185 -8.52 -20.34 -8.02
C GLU A 185 -9.56 -21.17 -7.24
N MET A 186 -10.53 -21.78 -7.94
CA MET A 186 -11.43 -22.78 -7.34
C MET A 186 -10.70 -24.06 -6.94
N ASP A 187 -9.76 -24.53 -7.76
CA ASP A 187 -9.02 -25.77 -7.50
C ASP A 187 -8.04 -25.64 -6.31
N ARG A 188 -7.41 -24.46 -6.12
CA ARG A 188 -6.59 -24.17 -4.93
C ARG A 188 -7.40 -24.05 -3.64
N ARG A 189 -8.63 -23.49 -3.69
CA ARG A 189 -9.52 -23.44 -2.53
C ARG A 189 -10.03 -24.83 -2.12
N SER A 190 -10.26 -25.72 -3.08
CA SER A 190 -10.61 -27.13 -2.83
C SER A 190 -9.44 -27.88 -2.16
N SER A 191 -8.21 -27.65 -2.64
CA SER A 191 -6.99 -28.26 -2.11
C SER A 191 -6.63 -27.80 -0.69
N PHE A 192 -6.97 -26.55 -0.32
CA PHE A 192 -6.64 -25.99 1.00
C PHE A 192 -7.56 -26.48 2.13
N ASN A 193 -8.79 -26.92 1.81
CA ASN A 193 -9.76 -27.43 2.79
C ASN A 193 -9.60 -28.93 3.11
N SER A 194 -8.56 -29.60 2.57
CA SER A 194 -8.28 -31.03 2.78
C SER A 194 -7.04 -31.32 3.64
N LEU A 195 -6.62 -30.38 4.50
CA LEU A 195 -5.56 -30.65 5.48
C LEU A 195 -6.12 -31.46 6.68
N PRO A 196 -5.63 -32.69 6.93
CA PRO A 196 -6.06 -33.48 8.09
C PRO A 196 -5.29 -33.00 9.33
N GLY A 197 -5.99 -32.46 10.32
CA GLY A 197 -5.35 -32.12 11.59
C GLY A 197 -6.12 -31.13 12.44
N GLN A 198 -7.33 -31.48 12.87
CA GLN A 198 -7.87 -30.97 14.13
C GLN A 198 -8.32 -32.18 14.97
N THR A 199 -7.40 -32.62 15.82
CA THR A 199 -7.66 -33.35 17.06
C THR A 199 -7.21 -32.47 18.20
#